data_AF-A0A7M7GWD6-F1
#
_entry.id   AF-A0A7M7GWD6-F1
#
_cell.length_a   1.000
_cell.length_b   1.000
_cell.length_c   1.000
_cell.angle_alpha   90.00
_cell.angle_beta   90.00
_cell.angle_gamma   90.00
#
_symmetry.space_group_name_H-M   'P 1'
#
loop_
_entity.id
_entity.type
_entity.pdbx_description
1 polymer ?
#
loop_
_entity_poly.entity_id
_entity_poly.type
_entity_poly.pdbx_seq_one_letter_code
_entity_poly.pdbx_strand_id
1 'polypeptide(L)'
;MVLINNLFMLRQLIQNIRLFHNSKITKGYEGPGKTTMDILNIQNNKKILINKCLPIGFKLNDNSLILGPLAIFPEIILAWNINSTKDINEATLSLFTILYPTLDLLILGLESNYEYKRILEIKKILLKYQIKTEILPVEHACGIYNFLKSDGRYVAAGLIPPLSKKFNSHQKPLQKSPKKLTEEKNLIDT
;
A
#
# COMPACT_ATOMS: atom_id res chain seq x y z
N MET A 1 -2.03 -38.35 -45.45
CA MET A 1 -2.67 -38.00 -44.15
C MET A 1 -1.56 -37.51 -43.22
N VAL A 2 -1.46 -36.28 -42.72
CA VAL A 2 -2.32 -35.11 -42.66
C VAL A 2 -1.37 -33.91 -42.50
N LEU A 3 -1.32 -33.01 -43.48
CA LEU A 3 -0.59 -31.73 -43.36
C LEU A 3 -1.40 -30.74 -44.17
N ILE A 4 -2.25 -29.93 -43.52
CA ILE A 4 -2.78 -28.64 -44.04
C ILE A 4 -3.73 -27.90 -43.06
N ASN A 5 -4.13 -28.45 -41.91
CA ASN A 5 -5.21 -27.81 -41.14
C ASN A 5 -4.84 -26.65 -40.19
N ASN A 6 -3.57 -26.24 -40.07
CA ASN A 6 -3.21 -25.16 -39.11
C ASN A 6 -3.07 -23.75 -39.71
N LEU A 7 -3.11 -23.59 -41.04
CA LEU A 7 -2.94 -22.27 -41.65
C LEU A 7 -4.21 -21.40 -41.55
N PHE A 8 -5.39 -22.05 -41.49
CA PHE A 8 -6.67 -21.34 -41.48
C PHE A 8 -6.96 -20.65 -40.13
N MET A 9 -6.56 -21.27 -39.01
CA MET A 9 -6.77 -20.73 -37.66
C MET A 9 -5.88 -19.53 -37.35
N LEU A 10 -4.65 -19.52 -37.86
CA LEU A 10 -3.70 -18.40 -37.69
C LEU A 10 -4.18 -17.13 -38.41
N ARG A 11 -4.89 -17.27 -39.53
CA ARG A 11 -5.43 -16.15 -40.29
C ARG A 11 -6.61 -15.45 -39.57
N GLN A 12 -7.35 -16.19 -38.74
CA GLN A 12 -8.48 -15.64 -37.98
C GLN A 12 -8.00 -14.84 -36.74
N LEU A 13 -6.86 -15.22 -36.15
CA LEU A 13 -6.27 -14.52 -35.00
C LEU A 13 -5.65 -13.16 -35.36
N ILE A 14 -5.26 -12.94 -36.62
CA ILE A 14 -4.62 -11.68 -37.06
C ILE A 14 -5.66 -10.59 -37.40
N GLN A 15 -6.94 -10.93 -37.56
CA GLN A 15 -7.98 -9.96 -37.93
C GLN A 15 -8.41 -9.02 -36.80
N ASN A 16 -8.03 -9.30 -35.55
CA ASN A 16 -8.39 -8.49 -34.38
C ASN A 16 -7.23 -7.70 -33.79
N ILE A 17 -6.21 -7.38 -34.60
CA ILE A 17 -5.27 -6.33 -34.22
C ILE A 17 -5.90 -5.02 -34.68
N ARG A 18 -6.60 -4.34 -33.76
CA ARG A 18 -6.88 -2.92 -33.93
C ARG A 18 -5.53 -2.23 -34.04
N LEU A 19 -5.14 -1.90 -35.27
CA LEU A 19 -4.00 -1.03 -35.54
C LEU A 19 -4.30 0.30 -34.86
N PHE A 20 -3.74 0.49 -33.66
CA PHE A 20 -3.67 1.82 -33.09
C PHE A 20 -2.82 2.63 -34.06
N HIS A 21 -3.48 3.50 -34.81
CA HIS A 21 -2.81 4.50 -35.62
C HIS A 21 -1.94 5.32 -34.67
N ASN A 22 -0.62 5.10 -34.73
CA ASN A 22 0.35 6.03 -34.17
C ASN A 22 0.27 7.30 -35.01
N SER A 23 -0.61 8.23 -34.65
CA SER A 23 -0.52 9.58 -35.16
C SER A 23 0.81 10.15 -34.63
N LYS A 24 1.72 10.40 -35.57
CA LYS A 24 2.93 11.16 -35.29
C LYS A 24 2.48 12.51 -34.76
N ILE A 25 2.87 12.88 -33.53
CA ILE A 25 2.63 14.22 -32.97
C ILE A 25 3.49 15.19 -33.77
N THR A 26 2.98 15.64 -34.90
CA THR A 26 3.44 16.86 -35.54
C THR A 26 2.75 18.01 -34.83
N LYS A 27 3.46 19.10 -34.54
CA LYS A 27 2.90 20.33 -33.97
C LYS A 27 1.90 20.93 -34.97
N GLY A 28 0.67 20.42 -34.96
CA GLY A 28 -0.42 20.88 -35.79
C GLY A 28 -1.27 21.91 -35.04
N TYR A 29 -1.85 22.83 -35.79
CA TYR A 29 -2.70 23.94 -35.32
C TYR A 29 -3.68 23.55 -34.19
N GLU A 30 -3.56 24.22 -33.04
CA GLU A 30 -4.47 24.18 -31.88
C GLU A 30 -5.58 25.22 -32.05
N GLY A 31 -6.45 25.02 -33.04
CA GLY A 31 -7.62 25.87 -33.27
C GLY A 31 -8.87 25.41 -32.51
N PRO A 32 -9.85 26.31 -32.30
CA PRO A 32 -11.13 25.95 -31.69
C PRO A 32 -11.89 24.93 -32.56
N GLY A 33 -12.45 23.89 -31.93
CA GLY A 33 -13.18 22.80 -32.60
C GLY A 33 -12.47 21.44 -32.60
N LYS A 34 -11.29 21.32 -32.00
CA LYS A 34 -10.66 20.03 -31.73
C LYS A 34 -11.01 19.52 -30.33
N THR A 35 -11.22 18.21 -30.22
CA THR A 35 -11.34 17.52 -28.93
C THR A 35 -9.95 17.40 -28.31
N THR A 36 -9.69 18.16 -27.25
CA THR A 36 -8.52 17.96 -26.39
C THR A 36 -8.79 16.76 -25.48
N MET A 37 -7.91 15.76 -25.50
CA MET A 37 -7.94 14.64 -24.56
C MET A 37 -6.86 14.88 -23.50
N ASP A 38 -7.26 15.41 -22.35
CA ASP A 38 -6.40 15.42 -21.18
C ASP A 38 -6.52 14.09 -20.44
N ILE A 39 -5.48 13.27 -20.54
CA ILE A 39 -5.38 12.02 -19.78
C ILE A 39 -4.89 12.37 -18.38
N LEU A 40 -5.83 12.67 -17.48
CA LEU A 40 -5.59 13.09 -16.09
C LEU A 40 -4.96 11.98 -15.20
N ASN A 41 -4.80 10.76 -15.73
CA ASN A 41 -4.39 9.57 -14.98
C ASN A 41 -2.85 9.39 -14.85
N ILE A 42 -2.06 10.39 -15.25
CA ILE A 42 -0.58 10.34 -15.22
C ILE A 42 -0.01 11.26 -14.13
N GLN A 43 -0.82 11.67 -13.16
CA GLN A 43 -0.26 12.19 -11.92
C GLN A 43 0.25 10.99 -11.11
N ASN A 44 1.56 10.78 -11.14
CA ASN A 44 2.29 9.85 -10.27
C ASN A 44 2.13 10.27 -8.79
N ASN A 45 0.92 10.18 -8.24
CA ASN A 45 0.71 10.31 -6.81
C ASN A 45 1.27 9.03 -6.17
N LYS A 46 2.55 9.09 -5.78
CA LYS A 46 3.20 8.04 -5.00
C LYS A 46 2.41 7.88 -3.71
N LYS A 47 1.52 6.90 -3.67
CA LYS A 47 0.71 6.58 -2.49
C LYS A 47 1.66 6.16 -1.37
N ILE A 48 1.42 6.65 -0.17
CA ILE A 48 2.16 6.21 1.02
C ILE A 48 1.60 4.87 1.46
N LEU A 49 2.39 3.81 1.32
CA LEU A 49 2.00 2.43 1.64
C LEU A 49 2.99 1.79 2.59
N ILE A 50 2.49 0.87 3.42
CA ILE A 50 3.28 0.14 4.41
C ILE A 50 3.74 -1.19 3.78
N ASN A 51 5.05 -1.36 3.60
CA ASN A 51 5.61 -2.59 3.05
C ASN A 51 5.81 -3.68 4.10
N LYS A 52 6.28 -3.31 5.30
CA LYS A 52 6.61 -4.29 6.34
C LYS A 52 6.36 -3.74 7.74
N CYS A 53 5.74 -4.55 8.57
CA CYS A 53 5.62 -4.34 10.01
C CYS A 53 6.80 -5.02 10.72
N LEU A 54 7.51 -4.27 11.56
CA LEU A 54 8.66 -4.73 12.35
C LEU A 54 8.39 -4.43 13.82
N PRO A 55 9.02 -5.16 14.77
CA PRO A 55 8.83 -4.87 16.20
C PRO A 55 9.26 -3.46 16.62
N ILE A 56 10.19 -2.85 15.87
CA ILE A 56 10.66 -1.48 16.12
C ILE A 56 9.84 -0.41 15.39
N GLY A 57 8.99 -0.78 14.44
CA GLY A 57 8.25 0.19 13.61
C GLY A 57 7.85 -0.33 12.23
N PHE A 58 7.77 0.57 11.25
CA PHE A 58 7.16 0.29 9.95
C PHE A 58 8.07 0.70 8.80
N LYS A 59 8.25 -0.21 7.85
CA LYS A 59 8.94 0.07 6.58
C LYS A 59 7.93 0.45 5.52
N LEU A 60 8.15 1.58 4.86
CA LEU A 60 7.27 2.10 3.81
C LEU A 60 7.71 1.62 2.41
N ASN A 61 6.91 1.97 1.41
CA ASN A 61 7.15 1.61 0.01
C ASN A 61 8.34 2.34 -0.63
N ASP A 62 8.77 3.47 -0.09
CA ASP A 62 9.99 4.18 -0.48
C ASP A 62 11.26 3.65 0.21
N ASN A 63 11.15 2.52 0.92
CA ASN A 63 12.17 1.91 1.77
C ASN A 63 12.55 2.67 3.04
N SER A 64 11.90 3.80 3.35
CA SER A 64 12.10 4.47 4.64
C SER A 64 11.59 3.62 5.80
N LEU A 65 12.22 3.79 6.97
CA LEU A 65 11.87 3.10 8.21
C LEU A 65 11.40 4.14 9.23
N ILE A 66 10.14 4.04 9.63
CA ILE A 66 9.55 4.84 10.70
C ILE A 66 9.61 4.02 11.99
N LEU A 67 10.10 4.63 13.06
CA LEU A 67 10.30 3.97 14.35
C LEU A 67 9.11 4.29 15.28
N GLY A 68 8.67 3.28 16.02
CA GLY A 68 7.60 3.41 17.02
C GLY A 68 6.18 3.49 16.44
N PRO A 69 5.21 3.91 17.27
CA PRO A 69 3.82 4.04 16.87
C PRO A 69 3.58 5.14 15.83
N LEU A 70 2.65 4.87 14.93
CA LEU A 70 2.48 5.59 13.68
C LEU A 70 1.02 5.97 13.48
N ALA A 71 0.75 7.26 13.27
CA ALA A 71 -0.52 7.74 12.75
C ALA A 71 -0.31 8.09 11.27
N ILE A 72 -0.94 7.33 10.39
CA ILE A 72 -0.81 7.49 8.94
C ILE A 72 -2.14 7.95 8.33
N PHE A 73 -2.07 8.99 7.54
CA PHE A 73 -3.14 9.57 6.75
C PHE A 73 -2.83 9.39 5.26
N PRO A 74 -3.80 9.66 4.37
CA PRO A 74 -3.61 9.47 2.94
C PRO A 74 -2.36 10.18 2.39
N GLU A 75 -2.04 11.37 2.91
CA GLU A 75 -0.92 12.21 2.43
C GLU A 75 0.14 12.51 3.49
N ILE A 76 -0.07 12.12 4.76
CA ILE A 76 0.75 12.55 5.88
C ILE A 76 1.08 11.38 6.80
N ILE A 77 2.29 11.38 7.34
CA ILE A 77 2.77 10.41 8.32
C ILE A 77 3.17 11.15 9.59
N LEU A 78 2.64 10.73 10.72
CA LEU A 78 2.88 11.35 12.02
C LEU A 78 3.31 10.29 13.03
N ALA A 79 4.25 10.66 13.89
CA ALA A 79 4.56 9.85 15.07
C ALA A 79 3.36 9.93 16.03
N TRP A 80 2.85 8.77 16.47
CA TRP A 80 1.74 8.73 17.41
C TRP A 80 2.27 8.62 18.83
N ASN A 81 1.99 9.63 19.66
CA ASN A 81 2.54 9.72 21.02
C ASN A 81 1.81 8.81 22.02
N ILE A 82 2.02 7.50 21.87
CA ILE A 82 1.57 6.46 22.78
C ILE A 82 2.66 5.39 22.87
N ASN A 83 2.65 4.55 23.91
CA ASN A 83 3.58 3.41 23.99
C ASN A 83 2.84 2.07 23.82
N SER A 84 1.62 1.96 24.33
CA SER A 84 0.80 0.74 24.29
C SER A 84 -0.69 1.06 24.10
N THR A 85 -1.48 0.04 23.81
CA THR A 85 -2.95 0.09 23.75
C THR A 85 -3.57 0.68 25.04
N LYS A 86 -2.89 0.56 26.18
CA LYS A 86 -3.33 1.13 27.46
C LYS A 86 -3.38 2.65 27.44
N ASP A 87 -2.52 3.30 26.67
CA ASP A 87 -2.39 4.76 26.64
C ASP A 87 -3.46 5.43 25.77
N ILE A 88 -4.26 4.63 25.03
CA ILE A 88 -5.28 5.15 24.12
C ILE A 88 -6.43 5.80 24.90
N ASN A 89 -6.48 7.12 24.90
CA ASN A 89 -7.57 7.89 25.47
C ASN A 89 -8.13 8.88 24.44
N GLU A 90 -9.17 9.62 24.83
CA GLU A 90 -9.82 10.61 23.97
C GLU A 90 -8.84 11.70 23.47
N ALA A 91 -7.86 12.09 24.29
CA ALA A 91 -6.83 13.05 23.91
C ALA A 91 -5.87 12.48 22.85
N THR A 92 -5.40 11.24 22.99
CA THR A 92 -4.52 10.59 21.99
C THR A 92 -5.21 10.31 20.66
N LEU A 93 -6.54 10.14 20.69
CA LEU A 93 -7.38 9.94 19.50
C LEU A 93 -7.81 11.25 18.86
N SER A 94 -7.64 12.39 19.55
CA SER A 94 -8.08 13.70 19.08
C SER A 94 -7.50 14.09 17.71
N LEU A 95 -6.28 13.61 17.40
CA LEU A 95 -5.66 13.76 16.09
C LEU A 95 -6.57 13.26 14.96
N PHE A 96 -7.30 12.17 15.17
CA PHE A 96 -8.19 11.60 14.16
C PHE A 96 -9.57 12.25 14.14
N THR A 97 -9.97 12.92 15.22
CA THR A 97 -11.33 13.49 15.38
C THR A 97 -11.43 14.96 14.99
N ILE A 98 -10.33 15.69 15.05
CA ILE A 98 -10.32 17.15 14.80
C ILE A 98 -10.10 17.47 13.32
N LEU A 99 -9.47 16.58 12.56
CA LEU A 99 -9.08 16.86 11.18
C LEU A 99 -10.30 16.84 10.22
N TYR A 100 -10.30 17.77 9.27
CA TYR A 100 -11.24 17.83 8.15
C TYR A 100 -10.49 17.63 6.83
N PRO A 101 -11.00 16.82 5.88
CA PRO A 101 -12.28 16.11 5.90
C PRO A 101 -12.33 14.96 6.92
N THR A 102 -13.53 14.55 7.32
CA THR A 102 -13.74 13.42 8.23
C THR A 102 -13.32 12.11 7.57
N LEU A 103 -12.78 11.18 8.36
CA LEU A 103 -12.37 9.87 7.87
C LEU A 103 -13.58 9.00 7.50
N ASP A 104 -13.49 8.31 6.36
CA ASP A 104 -14.46 7.28 5.98
C ASP A 104 -14.37 6.07 6.92
N LEU A 105 -13.14 5.72 7.30
CA LEU A 105 -12.79 4.64 8.20
C LEU A 105 -11.44 4.95 8.88
N LEU A 106 -11.40 4.78 10.21
CA LEU A 106 -10.18 4.76 11.00
C LEU A 106 -9.81 3.32 11.35
N ILE A 107 -8.60 2.91 10.98
CA ILE A 107 -8.08 1.58 11.29
C ILE A 107 -7.14 1.70 12.49
N LEU A 108 -7.36 0.93 13.54
CA LEU A 108 -6.45 0.85 14.67
C LEU A 108 -5.75 -0.51 14.67
N GLY A 109 -4.46 -0.48 14.38
CA GLY A 109 -3.57 -1.63 14.44
C GLY A 109 -2.94 -1.73 15.81
N LEU A 110 -3.40 -2.66 16.62
CA LEU A 110 -2.91 -2.85 17.99
C LEU A 110 -1.86 -3.96 18.04
N GLU A 111 -1.02 -3.90 19.07
CA GLU A 111 -0.12 -4.99 19.45
C GLU A 111 -0.93 -6.24 19.85
N SER A 112 -0.41 -7.47 19.66
CA SER A 112 -1.23 -8.70 19.73
C SER A 112 -1.84 -9.07 21.10
N ASN A 113 -1.68 -8.25 22.14
CA ASN A 113 -2.13 -8.55 23.50
C ASN A 113 -3.04 -7.43 24.03
N TYR A 114 -4.33 -7.49 23.71
CA TYR A 114 -5.32 -6.55 24.22
C TYR A 114 -6.60 -7.26 24.68
N GLU A 115 -7.21 -6.71 25.72
CA GLU A 115 -8.47 -7.19 26.27
C GLU A 115 -9.66 -6.70 25.43
N TYR A 116 -10.67 -7.55 25.26
CA TYR A 116 -11.90 -7.19 24.55
C TYR A 116 -12.60 -5.96 25.14
N LYS A 117 -12.59 -5.81 26.47
CA LYS A 117 -13.13 -4.64 27.17
C LYS A 117 -12.49 -3.34 26.68
N ARG A 118 -11.17 -3.33 26.47
CA ARG A 118 -10.43 -2.15 26.02
C ARG A 118 -10.83 -1.73 24.60
N ILE A 119 -11.07 -2.71 23.72
CA ILE A 119 -11.57 -2.46 22.36
C ILE A 119 -12.92 -1.74 22.41
N LEU A 120 -13.83 -2.21 23.28
CA LEU A 120 -15.16 -1.61 23.43
C LEU A 120 -15.09 -0.16 23.94
N GLU A 121 -14.20 0.12 24.89
CA GLU A 121 -13.96 1.49 25.38
C GLU A 121 -13.50 2.42 24.26
N ILE A 122 -12.51 1.99 23.47
CA ILE A 122 -12.00 2.75 22.33
C ILE A 122 -13.10 3.00 21.29
N LYS A 123 -13.88 1.98 20.93
CA LYS A 123 -15.02 2.11 20.02
C LYS A 123 -16.06 3.09 20.54
N LYS A 124 -16.36 3.06 21.85
CA LYS A 124 -17.31 3.98 22.49
C LYS A 124 -16.85 5.44 22.39
N ILE A 125 -15.55 5.71 22.56
CA ILE A 125 -14.99 7.05 22.38
C ILE A 125 -15.19 7.52 20.94
N LEU A 126 -14.79 6.71 19.97
CA LEU A 126 -14.83 7.08 18.54
C LEU A 126 -16.26 7.20 17.98
N LEU A 127 -17.21 6.43 18.54
CA LEU A 127 -18.64 6.56 18.25
C LEU A 127 -19.18 7.95 18.57
N LYS A 128 -18.71 8.63 19.62
CA LYS A 128 -19.12 10.01 19.95
C LYS A 128 -18.79 10.99 18.82
N TYR A 129 -17.71 10.73 18.09
CA TYR A 129 -17.24 11.56 16.98
C TYR A 129 -17.74 11.07 15.62
N GLN A 130 -18.65 10.08 15.59
CA GLN A 130 -19.22 9.48 14.38
C GLN A 130 -18.16 8.87 13.43
N ILE A 131 -16.99 8.49 13.96
CA ILE A 131 -15.93 7.88 13.15
C ILE A 131 -16.13 6.36 13.12
N LYS A 132 -16.25 5.81 11.91
CA LYS A 132 -16.27 4.35 11.71
C LYS A 132 -14.89 3.80 11.98
N THR A 133 -14.81 2.73 12.77
CA THR A 133 -13.54 2.21 13.26
C THR A 133 -13.41 0.71 13.11
N GLU A 134 -12.24 0.28 12.68
CA GLU A 134 -11.86 -1.13 12.60
C GLU A 134 -10.62 -1.36 13.48
N ILE A 135 -10.70 -2.29 14.42
CA ILE A 135 -9.64 -2.55 15.40
C ILE A 135 -9.14 -3.97 15.21
N LEU A 136 -7.86 -4.12 14.90
CA LEU A 136 -7.26 -5.38 14.47
C LEU A 136 -5.81 -5.51 14.97
N PRO A 137 -5.23 -6.72 14.91
CA PRO A 137 -3.79 -6.87 15.02
C PRO A 137 -3.07 -6.03 13.96
N VAL A 138 -1.96 -5.39 14.36
CA VAL A 138 -1.21 -4.43 13.53
C VAL A 138 -0.84 -4.97 12.14
N GLU A 139 -0.49 -6.25 12.03
CA GLU A 139 -0.12 -6.90 10.76
C GLU A 139 -1.27 -6.87 9.75
N HIS A 140 -2.50 -7.15 10.20
CA HIS A 140 -3.70 -7.11 9.37
C HIS A 140 -4.12 -5.67 9.07
N ALA A 141 -4.05 -4.79 10.07
CA ALA A 141 -4.35 -3.37 9.92
C ALA A 141 -3.53 -2.70 8.80
N CYS A 142 -2.23 -3.03 8.69
CA CYS A 142 -1.38 -2.53 7.61
C CYS A 142 -1.90 -2.92 6.22
N GLY A 143 -2.35 -4.17 6.07
CA GLY A 143 -2.89 -4.66 4.80
C GLY A 143 -4.20 -3.98 4.42
N ILE A 144 -5.12 -3.81 5.37
CA ILE A 144 -6.41 -3.13 5.13
C ILE A 144 -6.18 -1.67 4.80
N TYR A 145 -5.31 -0.98 5.53
CA TYR A 145 -4.95 0.41 5.23
C TYR A 145 -4.45 0.55 3.78
N ASN A 146 -3.49 -0.29 3.38
CA ASN A 146 -2.95 -0.26 2.02
C ASN A 146 -4.01 -0.52 0.96
N PHE A 147 -4.91 -1.46 1.21
CA PHE A 147 -6.02 -1.78 0.30
C PHE A 147 -6.95 -0.57 0.12
N LEU A 148 -7.43 0.00 1.23
CA LEU A 148 -8.38 1.12 1.18
C LEU A 148 -7.74 2.42 0.66
N LYS A 149 -6.47 2.69 0.98
CA LYS A 149 -5.73 3.80 0.38
C LYS A 149 -5.50 3.58 -1.12
N SER A 150 -5.27 2.34 -1.54
CA SER A 150 -5.14 2.02 -2.97
C SER A 150 -6.46 2.19 -3.73
N ASP A 151 -7.58 1.87 -3.08
CA ASP A 151 -8.95 2.08 -3.56
C ASP A 151 -9.34 3.58 -3.63
N GLY A 152 -8.52 4.47 -3.04
CA GLY A 152 -8.73 5.92 -3.09
C GLY A 152 -9.68 6.45 -2.03
N ARG A 153 -10.00 5.65 -1.01
CA ARG A 153 -10.84 6.08 0.12
C ARG A 153 -10.07 6.99 1.07
N TYR A 154 -10.77 7.90 1.75
CA TYR A 154 -10.14 8.80 2.71
C TYR A 154 -10.06 8.11 4.09
N VAL A 155 -9.02 7.30 4.25
CA VAL A 155 -8.79 6.47 5.43
C VAL A 155 -7.51 6.85 6.16
N ALA A 156 -7.52 6.66 7.48
CA ALA A 156 -6.31 6.79 8.30
C ALA A 156 -6.11 5.53 9.13
N ALA A 157 -4.88 5.31 9.57
CA ALA A 157 -4.57 4.26 10.51
C ALA A 157 -3.72 4.75 11.68
N GLY A 158 -4.06 4.31 12.90
CA GLY A 158 -3.21 4.40 14.08
C GLY A 158 -2.61 3.04 14.38
N LEU A 159 -1.29 2.91 14.28
CA LEU A 159 -0.58 1.64 14.31
C LEU A 159 0.43 1.62 15.46
N ILE A 160 0.35 0.59 16.29
CA ILE A 160 1.32 0.30 17.35
C ILE A 160 2.14 -0.90 16.87
N PRO A 161 3.48 -0.79 16.77
CA PRO A 161 4.30 -1.91 16.35
C PRO A 161 4.14 -3.09 17.30
N PRO A 162 4.28 -4.33 16.80
CA PRO A 162 4.08 -5.51 17.62
C PRO A 162 5.16 -5.58 18.69
N LEU A 163 4.77 -5.98 19.90
CA LEU A 163 5.72 -6.34 20.95
C LEU A 163 6.70 -7.38 20.39
N SER A 164 7.99 -7.22 20.68
CA SER A 164 9.02 -8.17 20.27
C SER A 164 8.68 -9.57 20.80
N LYS A 165 8.04 -10.39 19.98
CA LYS A 165 8.04 -11.83 20.20
C LYS A 165 9.49 -12.24 20.09
N LYS A 166 10.05 -12.87 21.13
CA LYS A 166 11.33 -13.58 21.00
C LYS A 166 11.24 -14.39 19.71
N PHE A 167 12.05 -14.05 18.71
CA PHE A 167 12.08 -14.79 17.46
C PHE A 167 12.47 -16.22 17.80
N ASN A 168 11.50 -17.13 17.90
CA ASN A 168 11.82 -18.54 17.84
C ASN A 168 12.39 -18.78 16.45
N SER A 169 13.68 -19.09 16.42
CA SER A 169 14.60 -19.18 15.29
C SER A 169 14.30 -20.36 14.36
N HIS A 170 13.04 -20.53 13.95
CA HIS A 170 12.61 -21.57 13.02
C HIS A 170 11.72 -20.98 11.93
N GLN A 171 12.16 -19.91 11.27
CA GLN A 171 11.67 -19.55 9.95
C GLN A 171 12.79 -19.84 8.95
N LYS A 172 12.56 -20.86 8.11
CA LYS A 172 13.47 -21.26 7.03
C LYS A 172 13.84 -20.02 6.19
N PRO A 173 15.13 -19.84 5.84
CA PRO A 173 15.54 -18.68 5.07
C PRO A 173 14.83 -18.65 3.71
N LEU A 174 14.35 -17.45 3.37
CA LEU A 174 13.80 -17.10 2.07
C LEU A 174 14.76 -17.55 0.97
N GLN A 175 14.34 -18.49 0.12
CA GLN A 175 15.13 -18.97 -1.00
C GLN A 175 15.44 -17.77 -1.91
N LYS A 176 16.73 -17.41 -2.01
CA LYS A 176 17.22 -16.41 -2.96
C LYS A 176 16.97 -16.94 -4.38
N SER A 177 16.32 -16.14 -5.22
CA SER A 177 16.24 -16.40 -6.66
C SER A 177 17.64 -16.43 -7.28
N PRO A 178 17.93 -17.35 -8.21
CA PRO A 178 19.27 -17.51 -8.76
C PRO A 178 19.61 -16.34 -9.70
N LYS A 179 20.64 -15.56 -9.37
CA LYS A 179 21.30 -14.64 -10.30
C LYS A 179 22.08 -15.46 -11.33
N LYS A 180 21.82 -15.21 -12.62
CA LYS A 180 22.59 -15.73 -13.75
C LYS A 180 24.07 -15.32 -13.61
N LEU A 181 24.96 -16.31 -13.60
CA LEU A 181 26.38 -16.16 -13.87
C LEU A 181 26.57 -16.29 -15.38
N THR A 182 26.94 -15.20 -16.05
CA THR A 182 27.48 -15.24 -17.41
C THR A 182 28.76 -14.43 -17.41
N GLU A 183 29.87 -15.16 -17.57
CA GLU A 183 31.09 -14.80 -18.30
C GLU A 183 31.82 -13.50 -17.94
N GLU A 184 32.96 -13.67 -17.26
CA GLU A 184 34.24 -13.07 -17.65
C GLU A 184 35.37 -13.82 -16.91
N LYS A 185 35.79 -14.95 -17.50
CA LYS A 185 37.14 -15.50 -17.28
C LYS A 185 37.86 -15.39 -18.61
N ASN A 186 38.49 -14.24 -18.82
CA ASN A 186 39.56 -14.04 -19.80
C ASN A 186 40.32 -12.79 -19.39
N LEU A 187 41.31 -12.95 -18.51
CA LEU A 187 42.61 -12.28 -18.55
C LEU A 187 43.40 -12.67 -17.28
N ILE A 188 44.73 -12.82 -17.41
CA ILE A 188 45.74 -12.96 -16.33
C ILE A 188 45.82 -14.42 -15.84
N ASP A 189 46.82 -15.26 -16.10
CA ASP A 189 48.25 -15.13 -16.43
C ASP A 189 48.73 -16.49 -16.99
N THR A 190 49.50 -16.51 -18.09
CA THR A 190 50.93 -16.95 -18.17
C THR A 190 51.34 -18.14 -17.32
#